data_AF-A0A9W6HGS7-F1
#
_entry.id   AF-A0A9W6HGS7-F1
#
_cell.length_a   1.000
_cell.length_b   1.000
_cell.length_c   1.000
_cell.angle_alpha   90.00
_cell.angle_beta   90.00
_cell.angle_gamma   90.00
#
_symmetry.space_group_name_H-M   'P 1'
#
loop_
_entity.id
_entity.type
_entity.pdbx_description
1 polymer ?
#
loop_
_entity_poly.entity_id
_entity_poly.type
_entity_poly.pdbx_seq_one_letter_code
_entity_poly.pdbx_strand_id
1 'polypeptide(L)' 'MSIIEITVTASEELDADESREAMARLVGDRLGISLDEFLHNVDEGAYNGSDDVDVLHLVTLAPFAR' A
#
# COMPACT_ATOMS: atom_id res chain seq x y z
N MET A 1 -30.64 -6.84 -26.22
CA MET A 1 -29.43 -7.33 -25.53
C MET A 1 -28.61 -6.10 -25.23
N SER A 2 -28.72 -5.55 -24.02
CA SER A 2 -28.01 -4.32 -23.64
C SER A 2 -26.61 -4.69 -23.16
N ILE A 3 -25.60 -4.25 -23.89
CA ILE A 3 -24.21 -4.35 -23.49
C ILE A 3 -23.98 -3.22 -22.49
N ILE A 4 -23.71 -3.56 -21.23
CA ILE A 4 -23.27 -2.59 -20.23
C ILE A 4 -21.82 -2.29 -20.59
N GLU A 5 -21.56 -1.14 -21.22
CA GLU A 5 -20.22 -0.58 -21.32
C GLU A 5 -19.76 -0.23 -19.90
N ILE A 6 -18.92 -1.09 -19.33
CA ILE A 6 -18.14 -0.74 -18.14
C ILE A 6 -17.01 0.12 -18.65
N THR A 7 -17.25 1.43 -18.75
CA THR A 7 -16.17 2.41 -18.86
C THR A 7 -15.47 2.40 -17.52
N VAL A 8 -14.42 1.58 -17.40
CA VAL A 8 -13.41 1.78 -16.36
C VAL A 8 -12.81 3.14 -16.71
N THR A 9 -13.30 4.20 -16.08
CA THR A 9 -12.57 5.46 -15.99
C THR A 9 -11.21 5.06 -15.49
N ALA A 10 -10.19 5.14 -16.34
CA ALA A 10 -8.81 4.97 -15.97
C ALA A 10 -8.63 5.81 -14.72
N SER A 11 -8.54 5.11 -13.59
CA SER A 11 -8.41 5.72 -12.28
C SER A 11 -7.24 6.66 -12.40
N GLU A 12 -7.46 7.91 -12.02
CA GLU A 12 -6.45 8.97 -11.95
C GLU A 12 -5.12 8.33 -11.58
N GLU A 13 -4.13 8.40 -12.48
CA GLU A 13 -2.75 8.03 -12.16
C GLU A 13 -2.37 8.91 -10.97
N LEU A 14 -2.55 8.39 -9.76
CA LEU A 14 -2.05 9.04 -8.55
C LEU A 14 -0.58 9.28 -8.80
N ASP A 15 -0.17 10.54 -8.65
CA ASP A 15 1.24 10.90 -8.72
C ASP A 15 2.00 9.95 -7.76
N ALA A 16 3.19 9.50 -8.17
CA ALA A 16 4.00 8.62 -7.34
C ALA A 16 4.25 9.25 -5.96
N ASP A 17 4.36 10.58 -5.91
CA ASP A 17 4.51 11.33 -4.66
C ASP A 17 3.24 11.28 -3.80
N GLU A 18 2.05 11.43 -4.39
CA GLU A 18 0.77 11.32 -3.68
C GLU A 18 0.52 9.90 -3.17
N SER A 19 0.88 8.89 -3.97
CA SER A 19 0.80 7.48 -3.60
C SER A 19 1.72 7.16 -2.41
N ARG A 20 2.93 7.71 -2.41
CA ARG A 20 3.89 7.57 -1.32
C ARG A 20 3.40 8.23 -0.04
N GLU A 21 2.84 9.44 -0.12
CA GLU A 21 2.24 10.10 1.04
C GLU A 21 1.03 9.34 1.60
N ALA A 22 0.17 8.82 0.72
CA ALA A 22 -0.98 8.01 1.14
C ALA A 22 -0.53 6.74 1.88
N MET A 23 0.51 6.07 1.38
CA MET A 23 1.10 4.92 2.05
C MET A 23 1.73 5.31 3.40
N ALA A 24 2.44 6.43 3.47
CA ALA A 24 3.04 6.90 4.71
C ALA A 24 1.99 7.16 5.81
N ARG A 25 0.84 7.76 5.43
CA ARG A 25 -0.30 7.94 6.35
C ARG A 25 -0.86 6.60 6.81
N LEU A 26 -1.09 5.66 5.90
CA LEU A 26 -1.62 4.32 6.23
C LEU A 26 -0.72 3.53 7.18
N VAL A 27 0.60 3.56 6.93
CA VAL A 27 1.59 2.92 7.79
C VAL A 27 1.61 3.57 9.17
N GLY A 28 1.61 4.91 9.24
CA GLY A 28 1.57 5.65 10.49
C GLY A 28 0.30 5.36 11.30
N ASP A 29 -0.86 5.38 10.66
CA ASP A 29 -2.16 5.18 11.32
C ASP A 29 -2.33 3.74 11.84
N ARG A 30 -1.84 2.74 11.10
CA ARG A 30 -2.02 1.32 11.47
C ARG A 30 -0.93 0.77 12.37
N LEU A 31 0.33 1.13 12.11
CA LEU A 31 1.48 0.52 12.76
C LEU A 31 2.19 1.48 13.72
N GLY A 32 1.88 2.79 13.68
CA GLY A 32 2.52 3.79 14.53
C GLY A 32 3.99 4.06 14.21
N ILE A 33 4.45 3.64 13.02
CA ILE A 33 5.85 3.80 12.56
C ILE A 33 5.91 4.64 11.28
N SER A 34 7.12 5.07 10.90
CA SER A 34 7.34 5.79 9.64
C SER A 34 7.30 4.84 8.44
N LEU A 35 7.06 5.40 7.23
CA LEU A 35 7.13 4.64 5.98
C LEU A 35 8.52 4.02 5.76
N ASP A 36 9.58 4.77 6.04
CA ASP A 36 10.96 4.29 5.86
C ASP A 36 11.28 3.14 6.81
N GLU A 37 10.83 3.23 8.07
CA GLU A 37 10.97 2.15 9.05
C GLU A 37 10.17 0.90 8.65
N PHE A 38 8.96 1.09 8.12
CA PHE A 38 8.16 0.00 7.59
C PHE A 38 8.85 -0.70 6.41
N LEU A 39 9.36 0.05 5.43
CA LEU A 39 10.06 -0.52 4.28
C LEU A 39 11.35 -1.25 4.70
N HIS A 40 12.09 -0.70 5.66
CA HIS A 40 13.24 -1.37 6.25
C HIS A 40 12.86 -2.69 6.92
N ASN A 41 11.79 -2.72 7.71
CA ASN A 41 11.27 -3.93 8.35
C ASN A 41 10.78 -4.97 7.32
N VAL A 42 10.21 -4.54 6.19
CA VAL A 42 9.86 -5.42 5.07
C VAL A 42 11.12 -6.04 4.47
N ASP A 43 12.15 -5.24 4.21
CA ASP A 43 13.42 -5.71 3.63
C ASP A 43 14.16 -6.69 4.55
N GLU A 44 14.11 -6.49 5.87
CA GLU A 44 14.65 -7.40 6.89
C GLU A 44 13.77 -8.64 7.12
N GLY A 45 12.58 -8.70 6.50
CA GLY A 45 11.64 -9.81 6.67
C GLY A 45 10.99 -9.87 8.06
N ALA A 46 10.88 -8.74 8.76
CA ALA A 46 10.31 -8.66 10.11
C ALA A 46 8.84 -9.10 10.18
N TYR A 47 8.13 -9.06 9.04
CA TYR A 47 6.72 -9.46 8.93
C TYR A 47 6.53 -10.91 8.44
N ASN A 48 7.63 -11.67 8.28
CA ASN A 48 7.56 -13.07 7.88
C ASN A 48 6.88 -13.91 8.98
N GLY A 49 5.68 -14.40 8.69
CA GLY A 49 4.86 -15.15 9.65
C GLY A 49 3.92 -14.29 10.48
N SER A 50 3.73 -13.02 10.11
CA SER A 50 2.62 -12.22 10.65
C SER A 50 1.29 -12.77 10.12
N ASP A 51 0.36 -13.06 11.03
CA ASP A 51 -1.03 -13.39 10.71
C ASP A 51 -1.95 -12.15 10.73
N ASP A 52 -1.37 -10.98 11.01
CA ASP A 52 -2.10 -9.71 11.02
C ASP A 52 -2.43 -9.29 9.57
N VAL A 53 -3.72 -9.27 9.25
CA VAL A 53 -4.23 -8.95 7.92
C VAL A 53 -3.86 -7.54 7.49
N ASP A 54 -3.83 -6.58 8.41
CA ASP A 54 -3.48 -5.20 8.10
C ASP A 54 -2.00 -5.09 7.73
N VAL A 55 -1.13 -5.80 8.45
CA VAL A 55 0.30 -5.91 8.11
C VAL A 55 0.48 -6.59 6.75
N LEU A 56 -0.18 -7.72 6.50
CA LEU A 56 -0.08 -8.44 5.23
C LEU A 56 -0.53 -7.59 4.04
N HIS A 57 -1.59 -6.80 4.23
CA HIS A 57 -2.06 -5.89 3.20
C HIS A 57 -1.04 -4.78 2.93
N LEU A 58 -0.45 -4.17 3.97
CA LEU A 58 0.59 -3.16 3.81
C LEU A 58 1.85 -3.73 3.13
N VAL A 59 2.28 -4.94 3.50
CA VAL A 59 3.44 -5.62 2.88
C VAL A 59 3.21 -5.85 1.39
N THR A 60 1.98 -6.20 1.00
CA THR A 60 1.61 -6.38 -0.41
C THR A 60 1.68 -5.07 -1.20
N LEU A 61 1.44 -3.93 -0.55
CA LEU A 61 1.48 -2.60 -1.15
C LEU A 61 2.88 -1.96 -1.13
N ALA A 62 3.80 -2.47 -0.32
CA ALA A 62 5.16 -1.93 -0.15
C ALA A 62 5.93 -1.70 -1.47
N PRO A 63 5.86 -2.56 -2.50
CA PRO A 63 6.58 -2.34 -3.76
C PRO A 63 6.15 -1.08 -4.52
N PHE A 64 4.93 -0.60 -4.32
CA PHE A 64 4.38 0.58 -5.00
C PHE A 64 4.71 1.90 -4.29
N ALA A 65 5.30 1.84 -3.09
CA ALA A 65 5.66 2.99 -2.28
C ALA A 65 7.18 3.30 -2.31
N ARG A 66 7.95 2.57 -3.14
CA ARG A 66 9.38 2.79 -3.36
C ARG A 66 9.61 3.92 -4.34
#